data_AF-A0A1B9PMH3-F1
#
_entry.id   AF-A0A1B9PMH3-F1
#
_cell.length_a   1.000
_cell.length_b   1.000
_cell.length_c   1.000
_cell.angle_alpha   90.00
_cell.angle_beta   90.00
_cell.angle_gamma   90.00
#
_symmetry.space_group_name_H-M   'P 1'
#
loop_
_entity.id
_entity.type
_entity.pdbx_description
1 polymer ?
#
loop_
_entity_poly.entity_id
_entity_poly.type
_entity_poly.pdbx_seq_one_letter_code
_entity_poly.pdbx_strand_id
1 'polypeptide(L)'
;MKYSLLFLIAMFTSASFANTEEPVTTQPLVTINAMIDIKGIEQSAEQGAQAMLKMADSLELIAQNRNLTPEQQQNIHKTIENINNLVDVSSDSLQSLPTFLKESKETLSTTSTQFFDDLTFKVILLLAIVVLALVAIIACFYWFILRPLQNTLLQATTNISTMAKAIENSALSLEMTNKNHDNILQLLSQEKDNQS
;
A
#
# COMPACT_ATOMS: atom_id res chain seq x y z
N MET A 1 20.74 -24.78 -9.38
CA MET A 1 19.39 -24.35 -9.81
C MET A 1 18.26 -25.08 -9.11
N LYS A 2 18.31 -26.41 -8.91
CA LYS A 2 17.19 -27.19 -8.34
C LYS A 2 16.75 -26.77 -6.92
N TYR A 3 17.68 -26.35 -6.06
CA TYR A 3 17.37 -25.90 -4.69
C TYR A 3 16.93 -24.42 -4.59
N SER A 4 17.23 -23.59 -5.58
CA SER A 4 16.78 -22.19 -5.61
C SER A 4 15.28 -22.09 -5.94
N LEU A 5 14.78 -22.97 -6.82
CA LEU A 5 13.35 -23.11 -7.07
C LEU A 5 12.60 -23.62 -5.83
N LEU A 6 13.21 -24.55 -5.09
CA LEU A 6 12.63 -25.16 -3.89
C LEU A 6 12.55 -24.14 -2.72
N PHE A 7 13.53 -23.25 -2.61
CA PHE A 7 13.52 -22.15 -1.62
C PHE A 7 12.48 -21.06 -1.97
N LEU A 8 12.29 -20.77 -3.26
CA LEU A 8 11.30 -19.81 -3.73
C LEU A 8 9.86 -20.34 -3.54
N ILE A 9 9.65 -21.64 -3.75
CA ILE A 9 8.37 -22.31 -3.44
C ILE A 9 8.12 -22.35 -1.93
N ALA A 10 9.14 -22.64 -1.11
CA ALA A 10 9.00 -22.66 0.36
C ALA A 10 8.71 -21.28 0.97
N MET A 11 9.29 -20.20 0.40
CA MET A 11 8.95 -18.82 0.77
C MET A 11 7.50 -18.47 0.39
N PHE A 12 7.03 -18.92 -0.78
CA PHE A 12 5.66 -18.66 -1.23
C PHE A 12 4.60 -19.42 -0.40
N THR A 13 4.91 -20.64 0.05
CA THR A 13 4.00 -21.42 0.91
C THR A 13 3.93 -20.87 2.34
N SER A 14 4.98 -20.18 2.82
CA SER A 14 5.02 -19.60 4.17
C SER A 14 4.24 -18.28 4.28
N ALA A 15 4.03 -17.58 3.16
CA ALA A 15 3.22 -16.37 3.10
C ALA A 15 1.71 -16.64 2.93
N SER A 16 1.30 -17.90 2.71
CA SER A 16 -0.10 -18.29 2.51
C SER A 16 -0.87 -18.60 3.81
N PHE A 17 -0.25 -18.48 4.98
CA PHE A 17 -0.92 -18.60 6.29
C PHE A 17 -0.97 -17.23 6.99
N ALA A 18 -1.51 -16.24 6.30
CA ALA A 18 -2.03 -15.02 6.91
C ALA A 18 -3.41 -14.73 6.31
N ASN A 19 -4.23 -15.77 6.20
CA ASN A 19 -5.64 -15.59 5.93
C ASN A 19 -6.46 -16.45 6.88
N THR A 20 -6.46 -16.05 8.15
CA THR A 20 -7.59 -16.31 9.04
C THR A 20 -8.50 -15.09 8.91
N GLU A 21 -9.10 -14.91 7.73
CA GLU A 21 -10.40 -14.24 7.63
C GLU A 21 -11.37 -15.07 8.48
N GLU A 22 -11.43 -14.77 9.78
CA GLU A 22 -12.73 -14.80 10.43
C GLU A 22 -13.65 -13.94 9.57
N PRO A 23 -14.90 -14.37 9.32
CA PRO A 23 -15.83 -13.57 8.55
C PRO A 23 -16.08 -12.31 9.37
N VAL A 24 -15.32 -11.25 9.08
CA VAL A 24 -15.54 -9.92 9.59
C VAL A 24 -16.89 -9.54 8.99
N THR A 25 -17.95 -9.86 9.73
CA THR A 25 -19.24 -9.21 9.58
C THR A 25 -18.92 -7.74 9.38
N THR A 26 -19.27 -7.23 8.21
CA THR A 26 -19.14 -5.84 7.76
C THR A 26 -19.86 -4.92 8.74
N GLN A 27 -19.31 -4.79 9.93
CA GLN A 27 -19.65 -3.79 10.91
C GLN A 27 -18.56 -2.74 10.74
N PRO A 28 -18.93 -1.51 10.33
CA PRO A 28 -17.96 -0.46 10.13
C PRO A 28 -17.15 -0.29 11.41
N LEU A 29 -15.82 -0.38 11.29
CA LEU A 29 -14.86 -0.35 12.40
C LEU A 29 -14.99 0.93 13.25
N VAL A 30 -15.63 1.97 12.69
CA VAL A 30 -16.04 3.19 13.37
C VAL A 30 -17.51 3.45 13.08
N THR A 31 -18.39 3.00 13.96
CA THR A 31 -19.80 3.42 13.94
C THR A 31 -19.91 4.73 14.71
N ILE A 32 -19.92 5.87 14.02
CA ILE A 32 -20.23 7.15 14.64
C ILE A 32 -21.75 7.17 14.92
N ASN A 33 -22.14 6.61 16.06
CA ASN A 33 -23.49 6.72 16.59
C ASN A 33 -23.68 8.12 17.20
N ALA A 34 -23.82 9.12 16.34
CA ALA A 34 -24.44 10.37 16.74
C ALA A 34 -25.94 10.09 16.92
N MET A 35 -26.34 9.78 18.16
CA MET A 35 -27.73 9.85 18.60
C MET A 35 -28.02 11.32 18.97
N ILE A 36 -28.58 12.05 18.02
CA ILE A 36 -29.20 13.34 18.29
C ILE A 36 -30.68 13.04 18.51
N ASP A 37 -31.24 13.45 19.65
CA ASP A 37 -32.68 13.36 19.93
C ASP A 37 -33.43 14.44 19.14
N ILE A 38 -33.63 14.17 17.85
CA ILE A 38 -34.34 15.08 16.93
C ILE A 38 -35.75 15.34 17.40
N LYS A 39 -36.40 14.33 17.99
CA LYS A 39 -37.78 14.42 18.46
C LYS A 39 -37.89 15.36 19.68
N GLY A 40 -36.92 15.32 20.59
CA GLY A 40 -36.84 16.27 21.70
C GLY A 40 -36.61 17.71 21.25
N ILE A 41 -35.78 17.92 20.22
CA ILE A 41 -35.54 19.24 19.62
C ILE A 41 -36.80 19.74 18.90
N GLU A 42 -37.48 18.87 18.13
CA GLU A 42 -38.75 19.17 17.45
C GLU A 42 -39.85 19.58 18.43
N GLN A 43 -40.02 18.81 19.50
CA GLN A 43 -41.01 19.12 20.52
C GLN A 43 -40.71 20.45 21.24
N SER A 44 -39.44 20.72 21.55
CA SER A 44 -39.05 21.98 22.21
C SER A 44 -39.23 23.19 21.29
N ALA A 45 -38.94 23.02 20.00
CA ALA A 45 -39.11 24.06 19.01
C ALA A 45 -40.58 24.36 18.70
N GLU A 46 -41.42 23.32 18.61
CA GLU A 46 -42.88 23.47 18.44
C GLU A 46 -43.50 24.22 19.64
N GLN A 47 -43.08 23.89 20.86
CA GLN A 47 -43.51 24.63 22.06
C GLN A 47 -43.04 26.09 22.03
N GLY A 48 -41.82 26.36 21.56
CA GLY A 48 -41.30 27.71 21.35
C GLY A 48 -42.09 28.49 20.30
N ALA A 49 -42.38 27.87 19.16
CA ALA A 49 -43.20 28.44 18.09
C ALA A 49 -44.60 28.84 18.59
N GLN A 50 -45.26 27.95 19.33
CA GLN A 50 -46.57 28.25 19.93
C GLN A 50 -46.51 29.37 20.96
N ALA A 51 -45.45 29.46 21.76
CA ALA A 51 -45.26 30.57 22.70
C ALA A 51 -45.07 31.90 21.96
N MET A 52 -44.28 31.90 20.89
CA MET A 52 -44.07 33.08 20.03
C MET A 52 -45.36 33.54 19.35
N LEU A 53 -46.18 32.62 18.82
CA LEU A 53 -47.49 32.95 18.25
C LEU A 53 -48.45 33.54 19.29
N LYS A 54 -48.46 33.02 20.51
CA LYS A 54 -49.24 33.62 21.62
C LYS A 54 -48.76 35.02 22.00
N MET A 55 -47.46 35.27 21.91
CA MET A 55 -46.90 36.62 22.11
C MET A 55 -47.33 37.56 20.99
N ALA A 56 -47.32 37.10 19.73
CA ALA A 56 -47.83 37.86 18.60
C ALA A 56 -49.32 38.21 18.75
N ASP A 57 -50.16 37.25 19.14
CA ASP A 57 -51.59 37.47 19.39
C ASP A 57 -51.83 38.45 20.56
N SER A 58 -51.04 38.33 21.64
CA SER A 58 -51.10 39.27 22.75
C SER A 58 -50.68 40.69 22.34
N LEU A 59 -49.69 40.81 21.45
CA LEU A 59 -49.24 42.09 20.89
C LEU A 59 -50.28 42.69 19.93
N GLU A 60 -50.97 41.86 19.15
CA GLU A 60 -52.09 42.26 18.27
C GLU A 60 -53.22 42.87 19.10
N LEU A 61 -53.59 42.24 20.23
CA LEU A 61 -54.59 42.76 21.17
C LEU A 61 -54.17 44.10 21.79
N ILE A 62 -52.88 44.29 22.07
CA ILE A 62 -52.34 45.57 22.54
C ILE A 62 -52.41 46.62 21.42
N ALA A 63 -52.07 46.26 20.18
CA ALA A 63 -52.10 47.14 19.01
C ALA A 63 -53.50 47.66 18.67
N GLN A 64 -54.55 46.92 19.01
CA GLN A 64 -55.95 47.31 18.81
C GLN A 64 -56.48 48.28 19.89
N ASN A 65 -55.72 48.52 20.95
CA ASN A 65 -56.14 49.40 22.04
C ASN A 65 -55.95 50.88 21.68
N ARG A 66 -56.94 51.72 22.00
CA ARG A 66 -57.11 53.08 21.42
C ARG A 66 -56.13 54.14 21.93
N ASN A 67 -55.16 53.75 22.77
CA ASN A 67 -54.20 54.63 23.45
C ASN A 67 -52.81 54.67 22.79
N LEU A 68 -52.62 54.00 21.65
CA LEU A 68 -51.33 53.95 20.95
C LEU A 68 -51.21 55.04 19.89
N THR A 69 -50.00 55.57 19.73
CA THR A 69 -49.67 56.43 18.59
C THR A 69 -49.57 55.59 17.31
N PRO A 70 -49.75 56.20 16.12
CA PRO A 70 -49.60 55.49 14.85
C PRO A 70 -48.24 54.80 14.69
N GLU A 71 -47.17 55.42 15.20
CA GLU A 71 -45.82 54.88 15.17
C GLU A 71 -45.67 53.64 16.07
N GLN A 72 -46.27 53.65 17.28
CA GLN A 72 -46.28 52.51 18.18
C GLN A 72 -47.05 51.32 17.58
N GLN A 73 -48.21 51.59 16.96
CA GLN A 73 -49.01 50.58 16.31
C GLN A 73 -48.26 49.92 15.14
N GLN A 74 -47.55 50.73 14.34
CA GLN A 74 -46.72 50.23 13.24
C GLN A 74 -45.53 49.40 13.73
N ASN A 75 -44.88 49.79 14.83
CA ASN A 75 -43.77 49.02 15.40
C ASN A 75 -44.24 47.68 15.98
N ILE A 76 -45.43 47.62 16.56
CA ILE A 76 -46.03 46.36 17.02
C ILE A 76 -46.36 45.45 15.83
N HIS A 77 -46.97 45.97 14.76
CA HIS A 77 -47.22 45.19 13.54
C HIS A 77 -45.93 44.62 12.94
N LYS A 78 -44.86 45.41 12.84
CA LYS A 78 -43.54 44.91 12.40
C LYS A 78 -42.98 43.83 13.32
N THR A 79 -43.20 43.95 14.63
CA THR A 79 -42.76 42.95 15.60
C THR A 79 -43.52 41.63 15.44
N ILE A 80 -44.83 41.69 15.20
CA ILE A 80 -45.67 40.53 14.89
C ILE A 80 -45.21 39.84 13.60
N GLU A 81 -44.95 40.62 12.55
CA GLU A 81 -44.43 40.10 11.28
C GLU A 81 -43.07 39.41 11.47
N ASN A 82 -42.15 40.02 12.22
CA ASN A 82 -40.85 39.43 12.54
C ASN A 82 -40.97 38.14 13.35
N ILE A 83 -41.90 38.08 14.30
CA ILE A 83 -42.18 36.88 15.09
C ILE A 83 -42.69 35.75 14.20
N ASN A 84 -43.65 36.04 13.33
CA ASN A 84 -44.20 35.04 12.40
C ASN A 84 -43.12 34.53 11.44
N ASN A 85 -42.33 35.42 10.84
CA ASN A 85 -41.21 35.04 9.98
C ASN A 85 -40.17 34.17 10.72
N LEU A 86 -39.87 34.48 11.99
CA LEU A 86 -38.93 33.69 12.77
C LEU A 86 -39.47 32.30 13.11
N VAL A 87 -40.77 32.18 13.41
CA VAL A 87 -41.43 30.89 13.60
C VAL A 87 -41.36 30.04 12.34
N ASP A 88 -41.66 30.62 11.18
CA ASP A 88 -41.60 29.93 9.88
C ASP A 88 -40.18 29.46 9.55
N VAL A 89 -39.19 30.35 9.62
CA VAL A 89 -37.78 30.02 9.34
C VAL A 89 -37.25 28.97 10.31
N SER A 90 -37.64 29.05 11.58
CA SER A 90 -37.22 28.08 12.59
C SER A 90 -37.85 26.70 12.34
N SER A 91 -39.13 26.65 11.93
CA SER A 91 -39.81 25.41 11.56
C SER A 91 -39.17 24.74 10.34
N ASP A 92 -38.88 25.51 9.29
CA ASP A 92 -38.20 25.03 8.07
C ASP A 92 -36.78 24.52 8.37
N SER A 93 -36.06 25.22 9.26
CA SER A 93 -34.72 24.80 9.72
C SER A 93 -34.77 23.46 10.46
N LEU A 94 -35.83 23.21 11.24
CA LEU A 94 -36.01 21.94 11.94
C LEU A 94 -36.40 20.80 11.01
N GLN A 95 -37.22 21.05 9.98
CA GLN A 95 -37.57 20.03 8.99
C GLN A 95 -36.40 19.64 8.09
N SER A 96 -35.47 20.56 7.85
CA SER A 96 -34.27 20.30 7.03
C SER A 96 -33.14 19.62 7.81
N LEU A 97 -33.14 19.71 9.13
CA LEU A 97 -32.12 19.14 10.01
C LEU A 97 -31.92 17.61 9.86
N PRO A 98 -32.97 16.76 9.78
CA PRO A 98 -32.82 15.32 9.54
C PRO A 98 -32.12 15.01 8.22
N THR A 99 -32.46 15.75 7.16
CA THR A 99 -31.86 15.59 5.82
C THR A 99 -30.38 15.93 5.86
N PHE A 100 -30.02 17.06 6.48
CA PHE A 100 -28.62 17.47 6.65
C PHE A 100 -27.81 16.46 7.49
N LEU A 101 -28.40 15.92 8.55
CA LEU A 101 -27.74 14.89 9.36
C LEU A 101 -27.55 13.58 8.58
N LYS A 102 -28.50 13.22 7.72
CA LYS A 102 -28.38 12.04 6.86
C LYS A 102 -27.24 12.21 5.84
N GLU A 103 -27.19 13.34 5.14
CA GLU A 103 -26.11 13.65 4.19
C GLU A 103 -24.74 13.74 4.87
N SER A 104 -24.68 14.30 6.08
CA SER A 104 -23.45 14.36 6.88
C SER A 104 -22.97 12.96 7.29
N LYS A 105 -23.87 12.08 7.75
CA LYS A 105 -23.54 10.70 8.08
C LYS A 105 -23.04 9.91 6.87
N GLU A 106 -23.71 10.08 5.74
CA GLU A 106 -23.31 9.44 4.48
C GLU A 106 -21.92 9.91 4.04
N THR A 107 -21.70 11.22 3.97
CA THR A 107 -20.40 11.80 3.58
C THR A 107 -19.27 11.41 4.53
N LEU A 108 -19.50 11.43 5.86
CA LEU A 108 -18.50 10.96 6.82
C LEU A 108 -18.20 9.47 6.66
N SER A 109 -19.23 8.64 6.46
CA SER A 109 -19.05 7.21 6.26
C SER A 109 -18.23 6.93 5.01
N THR A 110 -18.58 7.54 3.88
CA THR A 110 -17.89 7.32 2.60
C THR A 110 -16.45 7.82 2.63
N THR A 111 -16.23 9.01 3.22
CA THR A 111 -14.87 9.59 3.34
C THR A 111 -13.99 8.75 4.26
N SER A 112 -14.54 8.23 5.36
CA SER A 112 -13.83 7.36 6.29
C SER A 112 -13.40 6.05 5.62
N THR A 113 -14.32 5.37 4.93
CA THR A 113 -14.01 4.12 4.21
C THR A 113 -12.94 4.34 3.13
N GLN A 114 -13.05 5.40 2.32
CA GLN A 114 -12.05 5.70 1.29
C GLN A 114 -10.67 5.99 1.87
N PHE A 115 -10.61 6.67 3.02
CA PHE A 115 -9.35 6.95 3.71
C PHE A 115 -8.67 5.68 4.23
N PHE A 116 -9.43 4.75 4.80
CA PHE A 116 -8.90 3.47 5.29
C PHE A 116 -8.46 2.55 4.15
N ASP A 117 -9.19 2.51 3.04
CA ASP A 117 -8.81 1.73 1.85
C ASP A 117 -7.51 2.26 1.22
N ASP A 118 -7.38 3.59 1.07
CA ASP A 118 -6.16 4.21 0.55
C ASP A 118 -4.94 3.98 1.46
N LEU A 119 -5.14 4.04 2.79
CA LEU A 119 -4.11 3.70 3.77
C LEU A 119 -3.67 2.23 3.65
N THR A 120 -4.63 1.31 3.62
CA THR A 120 -4.37 -0.13 3.58
C THR A 120 -3.65 -0.50 2.27
N PHE A 121 -4.11 0.04 1.15
CA PHE A 121 -3.47 -0.15 -0.16
C PHE A 121 -2.03 0.37 -0.17
N LYS A 122 -1.78 1.58 0.35
CA LYS A 122 -0.41 2.15 0.42
C LYS A 122 0.52 1.32 1.31
N VAL A 123 0.04 0.82 2.45
CA VAL A 123 0.84 -0.01 3.36
C VAL A 123 1.19 -1.35 2.70
N ILE A 124 0.22 -2.01 2.06
CA ILE A 124 0.45 -3.28 1.34
C ILE A 124 1.40 -3.06 0.16
N LEU A 125 1.23 -1.98 -0.61
CA LEU A 125 2.10 -1.65 -1.73
C LEU A 125 3.55 -1.38 -1.29
N LEU A 126 3.74 -0.68 -0.17
CA LEU A 126 5.07 -0.44 0.40
C LEU A 126 5.71 -1.77 0.82
N LEU A 127 4.96 -2.64 1.50
CA LEU A 127 5.45 -3.97 1.89
C LEU A 127 5.85 -4.80 0.66
N ALA A 128 5.05 -4.78 -0.40
CA ALA A 128 5.36 -5.48 -1.65
C ALA A 128 6.66 -4.97 -2.30
N ILE A 129 6.88 -3.66 -2.32
CA ILE A 129 8.12 -3.06 -2.85
C ILE A 129 9.33 -3.51 -2.02
N VAL A 130 9.21 -3.53 -0.69
CA VAL A 130 10.31 -3.98 0.20
C VAL A 130 10.68 -5.44 -0.08
N VAL A 131 9.69 -6.32 -0.22
CA VAL A 131 9.93 -7.73 -0.56
C VAL A 131 10.60 -7.85 -1.94
N LEU A 132 10.11 -7.11 -2.94
CA LEU A 132 10.67 -7.13 -4.28
C LEU A 132 12.13 -6.63 -4.30
N ALA A 133 12.43 -5.57 -3.55
CA ALA A 133 13.79 -5.08 -3.39
C ALA A 133 14.72 -6.14 -2.77
N LEU A 134 14.25 -6.87 -1.76
CA LEU A 134 15.00 -7.95 -1.12
C LEU A 134 15.33 -9.08 -2.11
N VAL A 135 14.35 -9.49 -2.92
CA VAL A 135 14.54 -10.50 -3.98
C VAL A 135 15.51 -9.98 -5.05
N ALA A 136 15.40 -8.71 -5.46
CA ALA A 136 16.30 -8.11 -6.44
C ALA A 136 17.75 -8.08 -5.95
N ILE A 137 17.98 -7.78 -4.66
CA ILE A 137 19.30 -7.84 -4.04
C ILE A 137 19.85 -9.26 -4.13
N ILE A 138 19.09 -10.28 -3.70
CA ILE A 138 19.51 -11.68 -3.75
C ILE A 138 19.84 -12.11 -5.20
N ALA A 139 19.00 -11.73 -6.16
CA ALA A 139 19.24 -12.02 -7.58
C ALA A 139 20.52 -11.35 -8.09
N CYS A 140 20.79 -10.12 -7.67
CA CYS A 140 22.01 -9.38 -8.01
C CYS A 140 23.25 -10.08 -7.45
N PHE A 141 23.21 -10.52 -6.18
CA PHE A 141 24.29 -11.32 -5.59
C PHE A 141 24.53 -12.62 -6.36
N TYR A 142 23.47 -13.34 -6.73
CA TYR A 142 23.59 -14.57 -7.52
C TYR A 142 24.26 -14.32 -8.87
N TRP A 143 23.80 -13.29 -9.59
CA TRP A 143 24.30 -13.02 -10.93
C TRP A 143 25.73 -12.48 -10.90
N PHE A 144 26.04 -11.58 -9.98
CA PHE A 144 27.31 -10.87 -9.97
C PHE A 144 28.45 -11.64 -9.28
N ILE A 145 28.17 -12.55 -8.34
CA ILE A 145 29.22 -13.25 -7.59
C ILE A 145 29.33 -14.72 -8.01
N LEU A 146 28.22 -15.49 -7.96
CA LEU A 146 28.28 -16.93 -8.21
C LEU A 146 28.61 -17.26 -9.67
N ARG A 147 28.06 -16.52 -10.64
CA ARG A 147 28.27 -16.78 -12.07
C ARG A 147 29.73 -16.54 -12.52
N PRO A 148 30.39 -15.41 -12.19
CA PRO A 148 31.79 -15.25 -12.56
C PRO A 148 32.73 -16.18 -11.81
N LEU A 149 32.45 -16.54 -10.54
CA LEU A 149 33.27 -17.53 -9.81
C LEU A 149 33.29 -18.91 -10.50
N GLN A 150 32.14 -19.35 -11.00
CA GLN A 150 32.05 -20.60 -11.76
C GLN A 150 32.86 -20.53 -13.06
N ASN A 151 32.79 -19.39 -13.76
CA ASN A 151 33.53 -19.18 -15.00
C ASN A 151 35.05 -19.10 -14.76
N THR A 152 35.50 -18.46 -13.69
CA THR A 152 36.92 -18.35 -13.32
C THR A 152 37.51 -19.70 -12.92
N LEU A 153 36.78 -20.52 -12.16
CA LEU A 153 37.22 -21.88 -11.81
C LEU A 153 37.32 -22.78 -13.04
N LEU A 154 36.32 -22.74 -13.92
CA LEU A 154 36.34 -23.50 -15.18
C LEU A 154 37.54 -23.12 -16.05
N GLN A 155 37.80 -21.82 -16.24
CA GLN A 155 38.93 -21.34 -17.05
C GLN A 155 40.28 -21.76 -16.46
N ALA A 156 40.45 -21.63 -15.14
CA ALA A 156 41.67 -22.05 -14.46
C ALA A 156 41.92 -23.56 -14.62
N THR A 157 40.88 -24.39 -14.47
CA THR A 157 40.99 -25.85 -14.68
C THR A 157 41.30 -26.21 -16.12
N THR A 158 40.69 -25.55 -17.13
CA THR A 158 41.04 -25.80 -18.53
C THR A 158 42.47 -25.42 -18.87
N ASN A 159 42.98 -24.32 -18.33
CA ASN A 159 44.36 -23.87 -18.56
C ASN A 159 45.39 -24.80 -17.90
N ILE A 160 45.07 -25.35 -16.72
CA ILE A 160 45.91 -26.36 -16.07
C ILE A 160 45.88 -27.68 -16.86
N SER A 161 44.71 -28.08 -17.38
CA SER A 161 44.59 -29.29 -18.20
C SER A 161 45.38 -29.19 -19.52
N THR A 162 45.40 -28.03 -20.17
CA THR A 162 46.23 -27.82 -21.37
C THR A 162 47.72 -27.78 -21.04
N MET A 163 48.11 -27.21 -19.90
CA MET A 163 49.49 -27.31 -19.40
C MET A 163 49.91 -28.75 -19.10
N ALA A 164 49.05 -29.55 -18.46
CA ALA A 164 49.33 -30.95 -18.19
C ALA A 164 49.55 -31.76 -19.49
N LYS A 165 48.71 -31.55 -20.51
CA LYS A 165 48.90 -32.16 -21.84
C LYS A 165 50.17 -31.69 -22.54
N ALA A 166 50.55 -30.42 -22.39
CA ALA A 166 51.78 -29.91 -22.97
C ALA A 166 53.03 -30.51 -22.29
N ILE A 167 52.97 -30.74 -20.97
CA ILE A 167 54.02 -31.43 -20.22
C ILE A 167 54.13 -32.90 -20.64
N GLU A 168 53.01 -33.61 -20.77
CA GLU A 168 52.97 -34.99 -21.26
C GLU A 168 53.59 -35.10 -22.66
N ASN A 169 53.19 -34.22 -23.58
CA ASN A 169 53.70 -34.23 -24.95
C ASN A 169 55.19 -33.83 -25.02
N SER A 170 55.64 -32.95 -24.11
CA SER A 170 57.06 -32.60 -23.95
C SER A 170 57.87 -33.76 -23.40
N ALA A 171 57.35 -34.51 -22.44
CA ALA A 171 57.98 -35.71 -21.90
C ALA A 171 58.11 -36.81 -22.98
N LEU A 172 57.06 -37.02 -23.77
CA LEU A 172 57.09 -37.94 -24.91
C LEU A 172 58.09 -37.50 -25.98
N SER A 173 58.16 -36.20 -26.28
CA SER A 173 59.12 -35.65 -27.24
C SER A 173 60.57 -35.78 -26.75
N LEU A 174 60.80 -35.60 -25.45
CA LEU A 174 62.11 -35.83 -24.82
C LEU A 174 62.49 -37.31 -24.86
N GLU A 175 61.56 -38.22 -24.59
CA GLU A 175 61.81 -39.66 -24.67
C GLU A 175 62.16 -40.09 -26.11
N MET A 176 61.43 -39.61 -27.11
CA MET A 176 61.72 -39.86 -28.52
C MET A 176 63.06 -39.26 -28.96
N THR A 177 63.39 -38.05 -28.48
CA THR A 177 64.69 -37.42 -28.77
C THR A 177 65.84 -38.23 -28.18
N ASN A 178 65.68 -38.72 -26.95
CA ASN A 178 66.70 -39.54 -26.30
C ASN A 178 66.91 -40.88 -27.03
N LYS A 179 65.83 -41.56 -27.42
CA LYS A 179 65.91 -42.79 -28.25
C LYS A 179 66.58 -42.58 -29.60
N ASN A 180 66.35 -41.43 -30.24
CA ASN A 180 67.02 -41.07 -31.48
C ASN A 180 68.49 -40.73 -31.26
N HIS A 181 68.82 -40.08 -30.14
CA HIS A 181 70.20 -39.76 -29.77
C HIS A 181 71.01 -41.04 -29.51
N ASP A 182 70.45 -41.99 -28.76
CA ASP A 182 71.07 -43.31 -28.52
C ASP A 182 71.30 -44.08 -29.83
N ASN A 183 70.34 -44.04 -30.77
CA ASN A 183 70.51 -44.67 -32.08
C ASN A 183 71.64 -44.03 -32.90
N ILE A 184 71.73 -42.69 -32.91
CA ILE A 184 72.80 -41.99 -33.63
C ILE A 184 74.17 -42.32 -33.02
N LEU A 185 74.28 -42.38 -31.70
CA LEU A 185 75.52 -42.76 -31.03
C LEU A 185 75.92 -44.20 -31.34
N GLN A 186 74.96 -45.13 -31.41
CA GLN A 186 75.22 -46.51 -31.82
C GLN A 186 75.71 -46.57 -33.28
N LEU A 187 75.04 -45.88 -34.21
CA LEU A 187 75.46 -45.83 -35.62
C LEU A 187 76.87 -45.23 -35.77
N LEU A 188 77.18 -44.16 -35.06
CA LEU A 188 78.52 -43.55 -35.06
C LEU A 188 79.59 -44.47 -34.48
N SER A 189 79.26 -45.23 -33.43
CA SER A 189 80.19 -46.21 -32.86
C SER A 189 80.44 -47.38 -33.81
N GLN A 190 79.41 -47.83 -34.51
CA GLN A 190 79.51 -48.91 -35.50
C GLN A 190 80.27 -48.47 -36.77
N GLU A 191 80.09 -47.21 -37.19
CA GLU A 191 80.84 -46.65 -38.32
C GLU A 191 82.32 -46.43 -37.96
N LYS A 192 82.63 -46.07 -36.71
CA LYS A 192 84.00 -45.98 -36.22
C LYS A 192 84.71 -47.33 -36.17
N ASP A 193 84.00 -48.40 -35.80
CA ASP A 193 84.56 -49.77 -35.79
C ASP A 193 84.75 -50.35 -37.22
N ASN A 194 83.96 -49.91 -38.21
CA ASN A 194 84.10 -50.32 -39.61
C ASN A 194 85.21 -49.58 -40.38
N GLN A 195 85.83 -48.54 -39.80
CA GLN A 195 86.95 -47.80 -40.38
C GLN A 195 88.31 -48.14 -39.77
N SER A 196 88.39 -49.15 -38.89
CA SER A 196 89.65 -49.71 -38.35
C SER A 196 90.00 -51.05 -39.00
#